data_AF-A0A353Q3N6-F1
#
_entry.id   AF-A0A353Q3N6-F1
#
_cell.length_a   1.000
_cell.length_b   1.000
_cell.length_c   1.000
_cell.angle_alpha   90.00
_cell.angle_beta   90.00
_cell.angle_gamma   90.00
#
_symmetry.space_group_name_H-M   'P 1'
#
loop_
_entity.id
_entity.type
_entity.pdbx_description
1 polymer ?
#
loop_
_entity_poly.entity_id
_entity_poly.type
_entity_poly.pdbx_seq_one_letter_code
_entity_poly.pdbx_strand_id
1 'polypeptide(L)'
;PSNVIITSIADRTNKKIGWVAAYDKKTNSFWKTSYKKVEVNYPGTGDIFTSVLTGSLLNGYSIPASMDIAAKFVSYCIKITMAHGYP
;
A
#
# COMPACT_ATOMS: atom_id res chain seq x y z
N PRO A 1 16.91 -0.93 9.73
CA PRO A 1 15.46 -0.98 10.03
C PRO A 1 15.05 -2.36 10.54
N SER A 2 14.26 -2.45 11.63
CA SER A 2 13.73 -3.74 12.14
C SER A 2 12.56 -4.27 11.31
N ASN A 3 11.78 -3.35 10.74
CA ASN A 3 10.69 -3.62 9.81
C ASN A 3 10.98 -2.90 8.49
N VAL A 4 10.66 -3.53 7.37
CA VAL A 4 10.81 -2.96 6.02
C VAL A 4 9.51 -3.18 5.26
N ILE A 5 9.00 -2.14 4.59
CA ILE A 5 7.85 -2.23 3.71
C ILE A 5 8.26 -1.67 2.35
N ILE A 6 7.98 -2.44 1.28
CA ILE A 6 8.28 -2.07 -0.10
C ILE A 6 6.95 -1.96 -0.84
N THR A 7 6.67 -0.79 -1.39
CA THR A 7 5.45 -0.49 -2.13
C THR A 7 5.69 -0.56 -3.64
N SER A 8 4.61 -0.49 -4.43
CA SER A 8 4.67 -0.34 -5.89
C SER A 8 5.42 -1.46 -6.63
N ILE A 9 5.44 -2.67 -6.06
CA ILE A 9 6.04 -3.84 -6.70
C ILE A 9 5.13 -4.27 -7.86
N ALA A 10 5.66 -4.28 -9.08
CA ALA A 10 4.90 -4.72 -10.25
C ALA A 10 4.70 -6.24 -10.23
N ASP A 11 3.48 -6.69 -10.51
CA ASP A 11 3.22 -8.10 -10.79
C ASP A 11 3.84 -8.51 -12.13
N ARG A 12 4.43 -9.71 -12.19
CA ARG A 12 5.14 -10.20 -13.38
C ARG A 12 4.20 -10.68 -14.50
N THR A 13 2.99 -11.10 -14.16
CA THR A 13 2.04 -11.70 -15.12
C THR A 13 0.87 -10.78 -15.40
N ASN A 14 0.42 -9.99 -14.42
CA ASN A 14 -0.73 -9.11 -14.55
C ASN A 14 -0.38 -7.64 -14.25
N LYS A 15 -0.17 -6.84 -15.30
CA LYS A 15 0.14 -5.40 -15.19
C LYS A 15 -0.90 -4.56 -14.44
N LYS A 16 -2.12 -5.09 -14.24
CA LYS A 16 -3.20 -4.45 -13.45
C LYS A 16 -3.10 -4.73 -11.96
N ILE A 17 -2.09 -5.49 -11.52
CA ILE A 17 -1.85 -5.82 -10.11
C ILE A 17 -0.53 -5.18 -9.68
N GLY A 18 -0.58 -4.45 -8.58
CA GLY A 18 0.60 -4.05 -7.82
C GLY A 18 0.62 -4.77 -6.47
N TRP A 19 1.80 -4.86 -5.87
CA TRP A 19 2.00 -5.45 -4.57
C TRP A 19 2.66 -4.48 -3.61
N VAL A 20 2.31 -4.63 -2.34
CA VAL A 20 3.08 -4.13 -1.20
C VAL A 20 3.58 -5.35 -0.45
N ALA A 21 4.86 -5.37 -0.08
CA ALA A 21 5.47 -6.44 0.68
C ALA A 21 6.07 -5.88 1.98
N ALA A 22 6.09 -6.70 3.03
CA ALA A 22 6.64 -6.36 4.33
C ALA A 22 7.57 -7.47 4.84
N TYR A 23 8.60 -7.07 5.58
CA TYR A 23 9.50 -7.94 6.31
C TYR A 23 9.64 -7.44 7.76
N ASP A 24 9.53 -8.36 8.71
CA ASP A 24 9.86 -8.15 10.12
C ASP A 24 11.06 -9.02 10.51
N LYS A 25 12.15 -8.37 10.93
CA LYS A 25 13.39 -9.03 11.36
C LYS A 25 13.21 -9.82 12.66
N LYS A 26 12.34 -9.39 13.57
CA LYS A 26 12.17 -9.99 14.90
C LYS A 26 11.55 -11.37 14.81
N THR A 27 10.52 -11.51 13.98
CA THR A 27 9.80 -12.78 13.78
C THR A 27 10.25 -13.52 12.52
N ASN A 28 11.21 -12.95 11.77
CA ASN A 28 11.65 -13.43 10.46
C ASN A 28 10.46 -13.74 9.53
N SER A 29 9.47 -12.86 9.51
CA SER A 29 8.20 -13.07 8.82
C SER A 29 8.05 -12.12 7.63
N PHE A 30 7.32 -12.60 6.63
CA PHE A 30 7.05 -11.87 5.40
C PHE A 30 5.55 -11.80 5.14
N TRP A 31 5.09 -10.67 4.62
CA TRP A 31 3.71 -10.49 4.17
C TRP A 31 3.66 -9.79 2.83
N LYS A 32 2.58 -10.03 2.09
CA LYS A 32 2.27 -9.29 0.88
C LYS A 32 0.78 -9.05 0.77
N THR A 33 0.40 -7.88 0.26
CA THR A 33 -0.99 -7.58 -0.13
C THR A 33 -0.98 -7.01 -1.54
N SER A 34 -1.99 -7.36 -2.33
CA SER A 34 -2.15 -6.84 -3.68
C SER A 34 -3.12 -5.66 -3.70
N TYR A 35 -2.97 -4.81 -4.70
CA TYR A 35 -3.93 -3.77 -5.04
C TYR A 35 -4.11 -3.72 -6.55
N LYS A 36 -5.26 -3.19 -6.98
CA LYS A 36 -5.53 -2.97 -8.40
C LYS A 36 -4.80 -1.72 -8.85
N LYS A 37 -3.82 -1.88 -9.74
CA LYS A 37 -3.12 -0.77 -10.38
C LYS A 37 -4.03 -0.15 -11.44
N VAL A 38 -4.06 1.18 -11.46
CA VAL A 38 -4.71 1.96 -12.51
C VAL A 38 -3.64 2.48 -13.48
N GLU A 39 -4.04 2.81 -14.72
CA GLU A 39 -3.12 3.28 -15.77
C GLU A 39 -2.74 4.76 -15.63
N VAL A 40 -3.16 5.39 -14.54
CA VAL A 40 -2.93 6.81 -14.23
C VAL A 40 -1.93 6.92 -13.08
N ASN A 41 -1.03 7.90 -13.17
CA ASN A 41 -0.01 8.15 -12.15
C ASN A 41 -0.42 9.30 -11.25
N TYR A 42 -0.78 8.97 -10.00
CA TYR A 42 -1.10 9.95 -8.96
C TYR A 42 0.13 10.19 -8.06
N PRO A 43 0.76 11.38 -8.11
CA PRO A 43 1.83 11.73 -7.17
C PRO A 43 1.30 11.81 -5.73
N GLY A 44 2.17 11.57 -4.75
CA GLY A 44 1.81 11.63 -3.32
C GLY A 44 1.09 10.38 -2.77
N THR A 45 0.81 9.38 -3.60
CA THR A 45 0.22 8.10 -3.13
C THR A 45 1.09 7.39 -2.10
N GLY A 46 2.42 7.53 -2.18
CA GLY A 46 3.36 7.04 -1.17
C GLY A 46 3.27 7.78 0.17
N ASP A 47 3.03 9.10 0.13
CA ASP A 47 2.86 9.93 1.34
C ASP A 47 1.56 9.60 2.05
N ILE A 48 0.46 9.44 1.29
CA ILE A 48 -0.84 8.98 1.82
C ILE A 48 -0.68 7.57 2.42
N PHE A 49 -0.07 6.64 1.68
CA PHE A 49 0.17 5.28 2.15
C PHE A 49 0.91 5.29 3.50
N THR A 50 2.02 6.02 3.56
CA THR A 50 2.88 6.08 4.76
C THR A 50 2.16 6.74 5.93
N SER A 51 1.34 7.77 5.68
CA SER A 51 0.56 8.44 6.72
C SER A 51 -0.47 7.49 7.36
N VAL A 52 -1.24 6.78 6.54
CA VAL A 52 -2.25 5.80 7.03
C VAL A 52 -1.59 4.60 7.69
N LEU A 53 -0.50 4.09 7.12
CA LEU A 53 0.29 3.02 7.71
C LEU A 53 0.79 3.41 9.10
N THR A 54 1.39 4.60 9.22
CA THR A 54 1.94 5.10 10.49
C THR A 54 0.84 5.26 11.53
N GLY A 55 -0.29 5.89 11.16
CA GLY A 55 -1.45 6.02 12.04
C GLY A 55 -2.01 4.66 12.49
N SER A 56 -2.07 3.68 11.60
CA SER A 56 -2.54 2.32 11.93
C SER A 56 -1.60 1.62 12.92
N LEU A 57 -0.28 1.69 12.69
CA LEU A 57 0.70 1.12 13.61
C LEU A 57 0.64 1.77 14.99
N LEU A 58 0.49 3.11 15.05
CA LEU A 58 0.34 3.85 16.31
C LEU A 58 -0.94 3.47 17.07
N ASN A 59 -1.99 3.07 16.36
CA ASN A 59 -3.22 2.53 16.96
C ASN A 59 -3.13 1.05 17.37
N GLY A 60 -1.94 0.44 17.30
CA GLY A 60 -1.69 -0.93 17.75
C GLY A 60 -2.05 -2.02 16.74
N TYR A 61 -2.35 -1.65 15.49
CA TYR A 61 -2.55 -2.65 14.44
C TYR A 61 -1.23 -3.34 14.08
N SER A 62 -1.33 -4.61 13.67
CA SER A 62 -0.17 -5.36 13.17
C SER A 62 0.32 -4.82 11.83
N ILE A 63 1.56 -5.15 11.43
CA ILE A 63 2.12 -4.76 10.12
C ILE A 63 1.22 -5.22 8.96
N PRO A 64 0.74 -6.48 8.91
CA PRO A 64 -0.13 -6.95 7.82
C PRO A 64 -1.46 -6.20 7.76
N ALA A 65 -2.07 -5.91 8.91
CA ALA A 65 -3.31 -5.14 8.95
C ALA A 65 -3.08 -3.69 8.50
N SER A 66 -2.03 -3.06 8.99
CA SER A 66 -1.70 -1.66 8.70
C SER A 66 -1.39 -1.44 7.21
N MET A 67 -0.63 -2.34 6.58
CA MET A 67 -0.34 -2.23 5.15
C MET A 67 -1.57 -2.48 4.27
N ASP A 68 -2.47 -3.38 4.69
CA ASP A 68 -3.72 -3.65 3.98
C ASP A 68 -4.69 -2.46 4.05
N ILE A 69 -4.84 -1.86 5.24
CA ILE A 69 -5.61 -0.62 5.44
C ILE A 69 -5.07 0.49 4.55
N ALA A 70 -3.76 0.75 4.59
CA ALA A 70 -3.13 1.80 3.80
C ALA A 70 -3.30 1.57 2.28
N ALA A 71 -3.09 0.35 1.79
CA ALA A 71 -3.25 0.02 0.37
C ALA A 71 -4.71 0.19 -0.11
N LYS A 72 -5.68 -0.23 0.71
CA LYS A 72 -7.11 -0.06 0.42
C LYS A 72 -7.52 1.40 0.43
N PHE A 73 -7.04 2.18 1.40
CA PHE A 73 -7.33 3.61 1.49
C PHE A 73 -6.81 4.36 0.27
N VAL A 74 -5.56 4.13 -0.13
CA VAL A 74 -4.99 4.74 -1.35
C VAL A 74 -5.78 4.34 -2.60
N SER A 75 -6.15 3.06 -2.72
CA SER A 75 -6.97 2.58 -3.85
C SER A 75 -8.34 3.26 -3.90
N TYR A 76 -8.94 3.53 -2.73
CA TYR A 76 -10.20 4.25 -2.60
C TYR A 76 -10.04 5.72 -3.02
N CYS A 77 -9.01 6.42 -2.51
CA CYS A 77 -8.71 7.80 -2.90
C CYS A 77 -8.55 7.92 -4.42
N ILE A 78 -7.73 7.06 -5.03
CA ILE A 78 -7.53 7.03 -6.49
C ILE A 78 -8.87 6.86 -7.22
N LYS A 79 -9.70 5.90 -6.80
CA LYS A 79 -11.01 5.64 -7.43
C LYS A 79 -11.92 6.87 -7.37
N ILE A 80 -11.96 7.57 -6.24
CA ILE A 80 -12.76 8.78 -6.06
C ILE A 80 -12.20 9.94 -6.91
N THR A 81 -10.89 10.15 -6.92
CA THR A 81 -10.23 11.18 -7.73
C THR A 81 -10.50 10.98 -9.22
N MET A 82 -10.35 9.73 -9.72
CA MET A 82 -10.69 9.36 -11.09
C MET A 82 -12.16 9.61 -11.42
N ALA A 83 -13.08 9.27 -10.52
CA ALA A 83 -14.52 9.44 -10.74
C ALA A 83 -14.93 10.93 -10.89
N HIS A 84 -14.14 11.85 -10.34
CA HIS A 84 -14.35 13.30 -10.48
C HIS A 84 -13.60 13.90 -11.68
N GLY A 85 -12.95 13.08 -12.51
CA GLY A 85 -12.24 13.53 -13.71
C GLY A 85 -10.93 14.24 -13.44
N TYR A 86 -10.39 14.14 -12.21
CA TYR A 86 -9.07 14.66 -11.92
C TYR A 86 -7.99 13.68 -12.43
N PRO A 87 -7.01 14.18 -13.19
CA PRO A 87 -5.91 13.37 -13.69
C PRO A 87 -5.04 12.84 -12.55
#